data_AF-A0A212F9K2-F1
#
_entry.id   AF-A0A212F9K2-F1
#
_cell.length_a   1.000
_cell.length_b   1.000
_cell.length_c   1.000
_cell.angle_alpha   90.00
_cell.angle_beta   90.00
_cell.angle_gamma   90.00
#
_symmetry.space_group_name_H-M   'P 1'
#
loop_
_entity.id
_entity.type
_entity.pdbx_description
1 polymer ?
#
loop_
_entity_poly.entity_id
_entity_poly.type
_entity_poly.pdbx_seq_one_letter_code
_entity_poly.pdbx_strand_id
1 'polypeptide(L)'
;MSIVEIIQHNEVIYTILDKPPPEPPKTPRYQSQLEKQLKEMKIPKQRRTFGYAETPLNPPDNFLKKGEGIGQPIKTSDHKCFVSGNLPPVPKRSAMPKKQEKPKVNFRVLNIKKAIKTKPKPLEPRLVDTRDGHIKKIKGSGEVPEYCLRKDFGQMPAYLVKRNRKIQRDLDRIKYAEEHKESLCKLINEQERQALLKDLKYNWQLMQKAFLQLPMLTDTIPKILKKTKMEQELRQLEKDIALVESNPYIYVYD
;
A
#
# COMPACT_ATOMS: atom_id res chain seq x y z
N MET A 1 -38.07 44.01 -61.84
CA MET A 1 -36.99 43.47 -61.01
C MET A 1 -36.65 44.53 -59.97
N SER A 2 -37.25 44.45 -58.80
CA SER A 2 -37.14 45.45 -57.73
C SER A 2 -35.76 45.38 -57.08
N ILE A 3 -35.00 46.47 -57.18
CA ILE A 3 -33.69 46.63 -56.54
C ILE A 3 -33.96 47.11 -55.11
N VAL A 4 -33.59 46.30 -54.12
CA VAL A 4 -33.67 46.66 -52.71
C VAL A 4 -32.34 47.26 -52.31
N GLU A 5 -32.31 48.58 -52.05
CA GLU A 5 -31.13 49.26 -51.53
C GLU A 5 -31.02 48.99 -50.02
N ILE A 6 -29.98 48.24 -49.63
CA ILE A 6 -29.65 48.00 -48.22
C ILE A 6 -28.80 49.19 -47.75
N ILE A 7 -29.45 50.18 -47.15
CA ILE A 7 -28.83 51.46 -46.76
C ILE A 7 -28.15 51.37 -45.38
N GLN A 8 -28.48 50.38 -44.56
CA GLN A 8 -27.84 50.15 -43.27
C GLN A 8 -27.59 48.65 -43.05
N HIS A 9 -26.33 48.26 -43.04
CA HIS A 9 -25.86 46.97 -42.54
C HIS A 9 -24.83 47.22 -41.42
N ASN A 10 -24.87 46.39 -40.37
CA ASN A 10 -23.89 46.39 -39.27
C ASN A 10 -22.90 45.23 -39.40
N GLU A 11 -22.78 44.67 -40.61
CA GLU A 11 -21.90 43.56 -40.89
C GLU A 11 -20.49 44.08 -41.19
N VAL A 12 -19.51 43.65 -40.40
CA VAL A 12 -18.11 44.02 -40.56
C VAL A 12 -17.36 42.77 -40.99
N ILE A 13 -16.76 42.79 -42.18
CA ILE A 13 -16.09 41.61 -42.78
C ILE A 13 -14.94 41.10 -41.89
N TYR A 14 -14.36 41.99 -41.07
CA TYR A 14 -13.26 41.68 -40.14
C TYR A 14 -13.68 40.92 -38.87
N THR A 15 -14.98 40.72 -38.62
CA THR A 15 -15.52 39.97 -37.45
C THR A 15 -16.04 38.58 -37.80
N ILE A 16 -15.91 38.13 -39.05
CA ILE A 16 -16.44 36.82 -39.51
C ILE A 16 -15.67 35.63 -38.91
N LEU A 17 -14.39 35.82 -38.58
CA LEU A 17 -13.57 34.79 -37.95
C LEU A 17 -13.45 35.08 -36.45
N ASP A 18 -13.93 34.16 -35.62
CA ASP A 18 -13.72 34.23 -34.17
C ASP A 18 -12.22 34.30 -33.88
N LYS A 19 -11.81 35.32 -33.13
CA LYS A 19 -10.41 35.45 -32.70
C LYS A 19 -10.06 34.22 -31.88
N PRO A 20 -8.92 33.56 -32.14
CA PRO A 20 -8.50 32.44 -31.32
C PRO A 20 -8.42 32.88 -29.86
N PRO A 21 -8.89 32.05 -28.90
CA PRO A 21 -8.87 32.40 -27.50
C PRO A 21 -7.43 32.76 -27.08
N PRO A 22 -7.26 33.80 -26.24
CA PRO A 22 -5.94 34.25 -25.83
C PRO A 22 -5.18 33.11 -25.14
N GLU A 23 -3.88 33.01 -25.42
CA GLU A 23 -3.03 31.99 -24.80
C GLU A 23 -3.12 32.08 -23.27
N PRO A 24 -3.27 30.95 -22.56
CA PRO A 24 -3.35 30.97 -21.11
C PRO A 24 -2.07 31.56 -20.52
N PRO A 25 -2.17 32.32 -19.42
CA PRO A 25 -1.00 32.91 -18.78
C PRO A 25 -0.06 31.80 -18.29
N LYS A 26 1.26 32.02 -18.48
CA LYS A 26 2.29 31.09 -18.02
C LYS A 26 2.15 30.87 -16.50
N THR A 27 2.14 29.61 -16.08
CA THR A 27 2.12 29.28 -14.66
C THR A 27 3.40 29.77 -13.97
N PRO A 28 3.33 30.27 -12.72
CA PRO A 28 4.51 30.66 -11.97
C PRO A 28 5.46 29.47 -11.80
N ARG A 29 6.77 29.75 -11.86
CA ARG A 29 7.80 28.72 -11.70
C ARG A 29 7.75 28.12 -10.29
N TYR A 30 7.75 26.79 -10.20
CA TYR A 30 7.81 26.08 -8.92
C TYR A 30 9.04 26.50 -8.10
N GLN A 31 8.83 26.87 -6.84
CA GLN A 31 9.89 27.14 -5.86
C GLN A 31 9.96 25.99 -4.86
N SER A 32 11.16 25.45 -4.65
CA SER A 32 11.36 24.34 -3.72
C SER A 32 11.15 24.79 -2.28
N GLN A 33 10.34 24.03 -1.53
CA GLN A 33 10.11 24.27 -0.10
C GLN A 33 11.40 24.24 0.74
N LEU A 34 12.43 23.54 0.25
CA LEU A 34 13.71 23.36 0.93
C LEU A 34 14.76 24.43 0.57
N GLU A 35 14.47 25.34 -0.38
CA GLU A 35 15.45 26.32 -0.85
C GLU A 35 15.87 27.28 0.27
N LYS A 36 14.93 27.71 1.13
CA LYS A 36 15.22 28.57 2.27
C LYS A 36 16.15 27.89 3.28
N GLN A 37 15.87 26.64 3.61
CA GLN A 37 16.68 25.84 4.54
C GLN A 37 18.11 25.63 4.01
N LEU A 38 18.25 25.36 2.70
CA LEU A 38 19.56 25.18 2.07
C LEU A 38 20.37 26.49 2.02
N LYS A 39 19.72 27.64 1.81
CA LYS A 39 20.36 28.96 1.86
C LYS A 39 20.86 29.28 3.27
N GLU A 40 20.07 29.01 4.30
CA GLU A 40 20.47 29.21 5.71
C GLU A 40 21.66 28.32 6.10
N MET A 41 21.67 27.05 5.66
CA MET A 41 22.78 26.14 5.91
C MET A 41 24.08 26.54 5.18
N LYS A 42 23.98 27.24 4.05
CA LYS A 42 25.13 27.69 3.26
C LYS A 42 25.72 29.02 3.72
N ILE A 43 25.17 29.69 4.74
CA ILE A 43 25.75 30.95 5.24
C ILE A 43 27.13 30.62 5.85
N PRO A 44 28.23 31.07 5.24
CA PRO A 44 29.56 30.76 5.75
C PRO A 44 29.74 31.49 7.08
N LYS A 45 29.96 30.74 8.16
CA LYS A 45 30.41 31.31 9.43
C LYS A 45 31.81 31.87 9.22
N GLN A 46 31.93 33.20 9.19
CA GLN A 46 33.23 33.85 9.03
C GLN A 46 34.19 33.35 10.12
N ARG A 47 35.43 33.00 9.73
CA ARG A 47 36.58 32.79 10.64
C ARG A 47 36.54 31.52 11.51
N ARG A 48 35.82 30.47 11.10
CA ARG A 48 35.72 29.20 11.88
C ARG A 48 37.03 28.38 11.91
N THR A 49 37.80 28.37 10.82
CA THR A 49 38.93 27.44 10.64
C THR A 49 40.27 28.03 11.07
N PHE A 50 40.55 29.29 10.72
CA PHE A 50 41.84 29.94 10.95
C PHE A 50 41.76 31.19 11.85
N GLY A 51 40.58 31.52 12.39
CA GLY A 51 40.41 32.68 13.27
C GLY A 51 40.68 34.03 12.58
N TYR A 52 41.14 35.01 13.36
CA TYR A 52 41.59 36.31 12.87
C TYR A 52 43.11 36.26 12.61
N ALA A 53 43.57 36.92 11.54
CA ALA A 53 45.01 37.06 11.27
C ALA A 53 45.72 37.86 12.38
N GLU A 54 45.08 38.94 12.83
CA GLU A 54 45.42 39.68 14.04
C GLU A 54 44.15 39.85 14.87
N THR A 55 44.23 39.54 16.17
CA THR A 55 43.05 39.56 17.04
C THR A 55 42.63 41.00 17.28
N PRO A 56 41.41 41.42 16.90
CA PRO A 56 40.96 42.78 17.14
C PRO A 56 40.84 42.99 18.66
N LEU A 57 41.63 43.93 19.17
CA LEU A 57 41.57 44.34 20.57
C LEU A 57 40.48 45.40 20.73
N ASN A 58 39.67 45.26 21.77
CA ASN A 58 38.72 46.30 22.15
C ASN A 58 39.49 47.49 22.74
N PRO A 59 39.07 48.74 22.47
CA PRO A 59 39.67 49.91 23.09
C PRO A 59 39.48 49.86 24.63
N PRO A 60 40.40 50.46 25.43
CA PRO A 60 40.37 50.38 26.89
C PRO A 60 39.07 50.89 27.54
N ASP A 61 38.38 51.82 26.87
CA ASP A 61 37.10 52.37 27.32
C ASP A 61 35.96 51.33 27.29
N ASN A 62 36.08 50.28 26.47
CA ASN A 62 35.14 49.17 26.36
C ASN A 62 35.56 47.99 27.27
N PHE A 63 35.88 48.29 28.53
CA PHE A 63 36.16 47.27 29.53
C PHE A 63 34.89 46.51 29.93
N LEU A 64 35.04 45.24 30.31
CA LEU A 64 33.93 44.38 30.69
C LEU A 64 33.26 44.89 31.98
N LYS A 65 31.95 45.21 31.92
CA LYS A 65 31.19 45.66 33.10
C LYS A 65 30.51 44.50 33.82
N LYS A 66 30.13 44.71 35.08
CA LYS A 66 29.44 43.70 35.91
C LYS A 66 28.10 43.30 35.26
N GLY A 67 27.96 42.02 34.91
CA GLY A 67 26.77 41.48 34.26
C GLY A 67 26.85 41.44 32.73
N GLU A 68 27.89 42.04 32.14
CA GLU A 68 28.24 41.87 30.72
C GLU A 68 29.19 40.68 30.58
N GLY A 69 29.02 39.88 29.53
CA GLY A 69 29.77 38.64 29.27
C GLY A 69 28.87 37.43 29.09
N ILE A 70 29.48 36.23 29.07
CA ILE A 70 28.74 34.96 28.97
C ILE A 70 28.06 34.70 30.33
N GLY A 71 26.86 35.23 30.51
CA GLY A 71 26.02 34.95 31.68
C GLY A 71 25.62 33.48 31.74
N GLN A 72 25.23 33.01 32.93
CA GLN A 72 24.60 31.69 33.04
C GLN A 72 23.33 31.68 32.19
N PRO A 73 23.11 30.67 31.33
CA PRO A 73 21.91 30.61 30.52
C PRO A 73 20.69 30.58 31.47
N ILE A 74 19.81 31.56 31.31
CA ILE A 74 18.51 31.55 31.99
C ILE A 74 17.79 30.30 31.50
N LYS A 75 17.54 29.36 32.42
CA LYS A 75 16.80 28.14 32.09
C LYS A 75 15.35 28.52 31.80
N THR A 76 15.03 28.80 30.54
CA THR A 76 13.64 28.80 30.09
C THR A 76 13.17 27.36 30.11
N SER A 77 12.26 27.04 31.02
CA SER A 77 11.68 25.70 31.05
C SER A 77 10.72 25.57 29.86
N ASP A 78 11.11 24.81 28.83
CA ASP A 78 10.27 24.57 27.63
C ASP A 78 9.01 23.75 27.92
N HIS A 79 8.81 23.31 29.17
CA HIS A 79 7.63 22.59 29.58
C HIS A 79 6.38 23.47 29.46
N LYS A 80 5.59 23.24 28.42
CA LYS A 80 4.18 23.63 28.40
C LYS A 80 3.40 22.51 29.06
N CYS A 81 3.07 22.66 30.34
CA CYS A 81 2.13 21.76 31.01
C CYS A 81 0.78 21.83 30.29
N PHE A 82 0.49 20.83 29.46
CA PHE A 82 -0.83 20.71 28.84
C PHE A 82 -1.82 20.27 29.91
N VAL A 83 -2.54 21.23 30.48
CA VAL A 83 -3.59 20.96 31.47
C VAL A 83 -4.77 20.36 30.71
N SER A 84 -4.75 19.03 30.53
CA SER A 84 -5.95 18.31 30.14
C SER A 84 -6.98 18.47 31.27
N GLY A 85 -8.15 19.03 31.00
CA GLY A 85 -9.19 19.32 32.00
C GLY A 85 -9.81 18.09 32.68
N ASN A 86 -9.20 16.90 32.53
CA ASN A 86 -9.67 15.61 33.02
C ASN A 86 -8.94 15.16 34.31
N LEU A 87 -8.08 15.98 34.90
CA LEU A 87 -7.50 15.62 36.20
C LEU A 87 -8.54 15.84 37.31
N PRO A 88 -8.80 14.83 38.17
CA PRO A 88 -9.66 15.02 39.32
C PRO A 88 -9.08 16.09 40.24
N PRO A 89 -9.93 16.88 40.93
CA PRO A 89 -9.47 17.93 41.82
C PRO A 89 -8.58 17.34 42.92
N VAL A 90 -7.52 18.07 43.28
CA VAL A 90 -6.61 17.68 44.35
C VAL A 90 -7.43 17.38 45.62
N PRO A 91 -7.27 16.19 46.23
CA PRO A 91 -7.98 15.85 47.46
C PRO A 91 -7.76 16.96 48.50
N LYS A 92 -8.86 17.49 49.05
CA LYS A 92 -8.77 18.45 50.15
C LYS A 92 -8.00 17.79 51.29
N ARG A 93 -7.08 18.53 51.92
CA ARG A 93 -6.42 18.06 53.16
C ARG A 93 -7.52 17.71 54.15
N SER A 94 -7.75 16.43 54.39
CA SER A 94 -8.61 16.01 55.49
C SER A 94 -8.00 16.57 56.77
N ALA A 95 -8.85 16.94 57.73
CA ALA A 95 -8.40 17.28 59.08
C ALA A 95 -7.36 16.24 59.53
N MET A 96 -6.30 16.71 60.20
CA MET A 96 -5.12 15.92 60.57
C MET A 96 -5.51 14.48 60.88
N PRO A 97 -4.86 13.48 60.28
CA PRO A 97 -5.25 12.09 60.45
C PRO A 97 -5.36 11.83 61.95
N LYS A 98 -6.56 11.44 62.42
CA LYS A 98 -6.74 10.95 63.80
C LYS A 98 -5.59 9.99 64.03
N LYS A 99 -4.76 10.26 65.06
CA LYS A 99 -3.58 9.44 65.40
C LYS A 99 -3.97 7.99 65.19
N GLN A 100 -3.37 7.35 64.19
CA GLN A 100 -3.70 5.97 63.85
C GLN A 100 -3.60 5.18 65.16
N GLU A 101 -4.70 4.54 65.56
CA GLU A 101 -4.67 3.70 66.75
C GLU A 101 -3.54 2.71 66.57
N LYS A 102 -2.60 2.68 67.53
CA LYS A 102 -1.49 1.73 67.47
C LYS A 102 -2.12 0.35 67.33
N PRO A 103 -1.71 -0.45 66.33
CA PRO A 103 -2.28 -1.78 66.16
C PRO A 103 -2.12 -2.55 67.47
N LYS A 104 -3.22 -3.00 68.06
CA LYS A 104 -3.23 -3.82 69.29
C LYS A 104 -2.64 -5.21 69.06
N VAL A 105 -2.15 -5.48 67.86
CA VAL A 105 -1.69 -6.80 67.44
C VAL A 105 -0.25 -7.01 67.91
N ASN A 106 -0.02 -8.09 68.63
CA ASN A 106 1.30 -8.46 69.08
C ASN A 106 2.14 -9.02 67.92
N PHE A 107 2.98 -8.16 67.33
CA PHE A 107 3.85 -8.52 66.21
C PHE A 107 4.83 -9.64 66.53
N ARG A 108 5.23 -9.84 67.80
CA ARG A 108 6.10 -10.96 68.20
C ARG A 108 5.40 -12.29 67.98
N VAL A 109 4.14 -12.41 68.41
CA VAL A 109 3.32 -13.63 68.23
C VAL A 109 3.02 -13.85 66.74
N LEU A 110 2.74 -12.79 65.98
CA LEU A 110 2.56 -12.89 64.53
C LEU A 110 3.83 -13.37 63.83
N ASN A 111 4.99 -12.85 64.20
CA ASN A 111 6.26 -13.21 63.59
C ASN A 111 6.64 -14.65 63.90
N ILE A 112 6.41 -15.12 65.13
CA ILE A 112 6.59 -16.54 65.52
C ILE A 112 5.66 -17.44 64.70
N LYS A 113 4.36 -17.10 64.65
CA LYS A 113 3.38 -17.85 63.84
C LYS A 113 3.76 -17.84 62.35
N LYS A 114 4.28 -16.73 61.84
CA LYS A 114 4.73 -16.60 60.46
C LYS A 114 5.96 -17.47 60.21
N ALA A 115 6.97 -17.43 61.08
CA ALA A 115 8.18 -18.24 60.97
C ALA A 115 7.90 -19.76 61.04
N ILE A 116 6.97 -20.18 61.90
CA ILE A 116 6.55 -21.59 61.97
C ILE A 116 5.79 -22.00 60.70
N LYS A 117 4.97 -21.11 60.15
CA LYS A 117 4.17 -21.38 58.93
C LYS A 117 4.95 -21.22 57.64
N THR A 118 6.08 -20.51 57.63
CA THR A 118 6.89 -20.34 56.44
C THR A 118 7.57 -21.64 56.08
N LYS A 119 7.22 -22.17 54.90
CA LYS A 119 7.94 -23.32 54.33
C LYS A 119 9.37 -22.90 53.98
N PRO A 120 10.38 -23.75 54.23
CA PRO A 120 11.75 -23.45 53.82
C PRO A 120 11.82 -23.33 52.30
N LYS A 121 12.79 -22.56 51.81
CA LYS A 121 13.07 -22.48 50.38
C LYS A 121 13.40 -23.90 49.87
N PRO A 122 12.78 -24.37 48.77
CA PRO A 122 13.14 -25.67 48.20
C PRO A 122 14.63 -25.68 47.86
N LEU A 123 15.32 -26.74 48.30
CA LEU A 123 16.73 -26.92 48.01
C LEU A 123 16.90 -27.20 46.52
N GLU A 124 17.84 -26.50 45.90
CA GLU A 124 18.24 -26.83 44.51
C GLU A 124 19.09 -28.10 44.54
N PRO A 125 18.88 -29.05 43.61
CA PRO A 125 19.71 -30.25 43.51
C PRO A 125 21.15 -29.85 43.15
N ARG A 126 22.10 -30.35 43.92
CA ARG A 126 23.53 -30.05 43.81
C ARG A 126 24.35 -31.33 43.97
N LEU A 127 25.46 -31.40 43.25
CA LEU A 127 26.43 -32.50 43.29
C LEU A 127 27.66 -32.01 44.07
N VAL A 128 28.16 -32.84 44.97
CA VAL A 128 29.41 -32.61 45.70
C VAL A 128 30.35 -33.75 45.36
N ASP A 129 31.44 -33.43 44.69
CA ASP A 129 32.36 -34.44 44.11
C ASP A 129 33.70 -34.49 44.87
N THR A 130 34.16 -33.34 45.38
CA THR A 130 35.46 -33.23 46.06
C THR A 130 35.35 -33.40 47.58
N ARG A 131 36.38 -33.96 48.21
CA ARG A 131 36.53 -34.05 49.68
C ARG A 131 36.43 -32.69 50.39
N ASP A 132 36.86 -31.62 49.71
CA ASP A 132 36.81 -30.24 50.21
C ASP A 132 35.41 -29.61 50.13
N GLY A 133 34.42 -30.33 49.59
CA GLY A 133 33.02 -29.89 49.54
C GLY A 133 32.70 -28.97 48.36
N HIS A 134 33.46 -29.02 47.26
CA HIS A 134 33.12 -28.26 46.05
C HIS A 134 31.74 -28.66 45.50
N ILE A 135 30.88 -27.65 45.32
CA ILE A 135 29.47 -27.85 44.98
C ILE A 135 29.19 -27.43 43.54
N LYS A 136 28.72 -28.36 42.72
CA LYS A 136 28.23 -28.12 41.36
C LYS A 136 26.71 -28.12 41.34
N LYS A 137 26.10 -27.16 40.64
CA LYS A 137 24.64 -27.14 40.42
C LYS A 137 24.29 -28.18 39.35
N ILE A 138 23.33 -29.05 39.64
CA ILE A 138 22.90 -30.11 38.71
C ILE A 138 22.02 -29.54 37.58
N LYS A 139 21.18 -28.56 37.92
CA LYS A 139 20.31 -27.90 36.94
C LYS A 139 21.14 -27.01 36.02
N GLY A 140 21.08 -27.26 34.70
CA GLY A 140 21.82 -26.53 33.69
C GLY A 140 23.29 -26.95 33.50
N SER A 141 23.78 -28.00 34.18
CA SER A 141 25.14 -28.52 33.95
C SER A 141 25.27 -29.39 32.70
N GLY A 142 24.15 -29.75 32.06
CA GLY A 142 24.11 -30.69 30.93
C GLY A 142 24.24 -32.16 31.34
N GLU A 143 24.45 -32.46 32.64
CA GLU A 143 24.59 -33.83 33.17
C GLU A 143 23.24 -34.52 33.39
N VAL A 144 22.14 -33.75 33.37
CA VAL A 144 20.78 -34.26 33.44
C VAL A 144 20.11 -34.06 32.08
N PRO A 145 19.39 -35.07 31.55
CA PRO A 145 18.66 -34.96 30.28
C PRO A 145 17.39 -34.09 30.45
N GLU A 146 17.58 -32.78 30.66
CA GLU A 146 16.49 -31.82 30.88
C GLU A 146 15.58 -31.68 29.65
N TYR A 147 16.17 -31.69 28.46
CA TYR A 147 15.46 -31.44 27.20
C TYR A 147 14.63 -32.64 26.73
N CYS A 148 15.12 -33.87 26.96
CA CYS A 148 14.41 -35.10 26.58
C CYS A 148 13.20 -35.37 27.47
N LEU A 149 13.24 -34.91 28.73
CA LEU A 149 12.16 -35.08 29.70
C LEU A 149 11.10 -33.97 29.62
N ARG A 150 11.22 -33.04 28.66
CA ARG A 150 10.20 -32.01 28.48
C ARG A 150 8.90 -32.63 28.00
N LYS A 151 7.78 -32.09 28.49
CA LYS A 151 6.42 -32.55 28.12
C LYS A 151 6.12 -32.40 26.64
N ASP A 152 6.74 -31.42 25.99
CA ASP A 152 6.60 -31.09 24.57
C ASP A 152 7.68 -31.77 23.71
N PHE A 153 8.52 -32.64 24.28
CA PHE A 153 9.51 -33.39 23.51
C PHE A 153 8.82 -34.34 22.53
N GLY A 154 9.26 -34.32 21.27
CA GLY A 154 8.63 -35.08 20.19
C GLY A 154 7.29 -34.54 19.69
N GLN A 155 6.72 -33.51 20.32
CA GLN A 155 5.50 -32.87 19.83
C GLN A 155 5.82 -31.79 18.80
N MET A 156 5.00 -31.69 17.75
CA MET A 156 5.14 -30.61 16.77
C MET A 156 4.80 -29.26 17.43
N PRO A 157 5.72 -28.27 17.38
CA PRO A 157 5.44 -26.94 17.90
C PRO A 157 4.17 -26.33 17.31
N ALA A 158 3.39 -25.65 18.15
CA ALA A 158 2.10 -25.06 17.76
C ALA A 158 2.19 -24.10 16.56
N TYR A 159 3.31 -23.40 16.38
CA TYR A 159 3.51 -22.51 15.24
C TYR A 159 3.65 -23.29 13.91
N LEU A 160 4.27 -24.47 13.92
CA LEU A 160 4.38 -25.32 12.74
C LEU A 160 3.01 -25.91 12.37
N VAL A 161 2.22 -26.33 13.35
CA VAL A 161 0.83 -26.78 13.14
C VAL A 161 0.02 -25.68 12.43
N LYS A 162 0.10 -24.44 12.95
CA LYS A 162 -0.61 -23.29 12.35
C LYS A 162 -0.13 -22.98 10.94
N ARG A 163 1.19 -23.04 10.70
CA ARG A 163 1.78 -22.82 9.37
C ARG A 163 1.31 -23.88 8.38
N ASN A 164 1.36 -25.16 8.73
CA ASN A 164 0.94 -26.26 7.87
C ASN A 164 -0.55 -26.15 7.52
N ARG A 165 -1.39 -25.81 8.50
CA ARG A 165 -2.83 -25.57 8.27
C ARG A 165 -3.08 -24.39 7.32
N LYS A 166 -2.26 -23.33 7.39
CA LYS A 166 -2.37 -22.19 6.46
C LYS A 166 -2.01 -22.60 5.05
N ILE A 167 -0.89 -23.32 4.88
CA ILE A 167 -0.44 -23.84 3.59
C ILE A 167 -1.51 -24.74 2.96
N GLN A 168 -2.09 -25.66 3.74
CA GLN A 168 -3.17 -26.53 3.25
C GLN A 168 -4.38 -25.72 2.77
N ARG A 169 -4.84 -24.73 3.55
CA ARG A 169 -5.95 -23.86 3.12
C ARG A 169 -5.64 -23.04 1.86
N ASP A 170 -4.38 -22.67 1.66
CA ASP A 170 -3.97 -21.93 0.47
C ASP A 170 -3.98 -22.87 -0.76
N LEU A 171 -3.50 -24.10 -0.60
CA LEU A 171 -3.58 -25.14 -1.64
C LEU A 171 -5.03 -25.50 -1.99
N ASP A 172 -5.88 -25.69 -0.98
CA ASP A 172 -7.31 -25.98 -1.18
C ASP A 172 -8.01 -24.85 -1.94
N ARG A 173 -7.65 -23.58 -1.65
CA ARG A 173 -8.18 -22.42 -2.37
C ARG A 173 -7.74 -22.39 -3.83
N ILE A 174 -6.46 -22.68 -4.10
CA ILE A 174 -5.95 -22.75 -5.48
C ILE A 174 -6.68 -23.86 -6.24
N LYS A 175 -6.78 -25.05 -5.66
CA LYS A 175 -7.47 -26.20 -6.25
C LYS A 175 -8.94 -25.88 -6.54
N TYR A 176 -9.65 -25.28 -5.57
CA TYR A 176 -11.03 -24.85 -5.76
C TYR A 176 -11.16 -23.83 -6.91
N ALA A 177 -10.26 -22.85 -6.96
CA ALA A 177 -10.28 -21.83 -8.01
C ALA A 177 -9.99 -22.42 -9.39
N GLU A 178 -9.14 -23.45 -9.50
CA GLU A 178 -8.89 -24.18 -10.74
C GLU A 178 -10.11 -25.01 -11.17
N GLU A 179 -10.76 -25.72 -10.24
CA GLU A 179 -11.96 -26.52 -10.51
C GLU A 179 -13.17 -25.65 -10.93
N HIS A 180 -13.28 -24.44 -10.38
CA HIS A 180 -14.37 -23.50 -10.66
C HIS A 180 -13.98 -22.42 -11.68
N LYS A 181 -12.82 -22.56 -12.32
CA LYS A 181 -12.43 -21.63 -13.39
C LYS A 181 -13.33 -21.89 -14.59
N GLU A 182 -14.20 -20.93 -14.90
CA GLU A 182 -14.98 -20.97 -16.12
C GLU A 182 -14.03 -21.11 -17.33
N SER A 183 -14.39 -22.01 -18.26
CA SER A 183 -13.62 -22.17 -19.48
C SER A 183 -13.64 -20.86 -20.27
N LEU A 184 -12.46 -20.35 -20.61
CA LEU A 184 -12.32 -19.11 -21.39
C LEU A 184 -13.02 -19.17 -22.75
N CYS A 185 -13.29 -20.36 -23.25
CA CYS A 185 -14.00 -20.60 -24.49
C CYS A 185 -15.39 -21.17 -24.19
N LYS A 186 -16.39 -20.68 -24.92
CA LYS A 186 -17.74 -21.23 -24.96
C LYS A 186 -17.86 -22.16 -26.16
N LEU A 187 -18.44 -23.35 -25.96
CA LEU A 187 -18.76 -24.25 -27.05
C LEU A 187 -20.09 -23.80 -27.68
N ILE A 188 -20.10 -23.58 -29.00
CA ILE A 188 -21.33 -23.28 -29.74
C ILE A 188 -22.24 -24.51 -29.68
N ASN A 189 -23.50 -24.31 -29.30
CA ASN A 189 -24.46 -25.41 -29.25
C ASN A 189 -24.87 -25.86 -30.66
N GLU A 190 -25.33 -27.09 -30.83
CA GLU A 190 -25.70 -27.60 -32.17
C GLU A 190 -26.81 -26.77 -32.82
N GLN A 191 -27.76 -26.28 -32.02
CA GLN A 191 -28.84 -25.39 -32.49
C GLN A 191 -28.29 -24.06 -33.02
N GLU A 192 -27.34 -23.46 -32.31
CA GLU A 192 -26.68 -22.21 -32.72
C GLU A 192 -25.82 -22.42 -33.97
N ARG A 193 -25.13 -23.56 -34.06
CA ARG A 193 -24.37 -23.96 -35.25
C ARG A 193 -25.28 -24.12 -36.47
N GLN A 194 -26.43 -24.77 -36.31
CA GLN A 194 -27.40 -24.93 -37.40
C GLN A 194 -28.00 -23.58 -37.83
N ALA A 195 -28.30 -22.70 -36.88
CA ALA A 195 -28.76 -21.34 -37.18
C ALA A 195 -27.71 -20.56 -37.97
N LEU A 196 -26.44 -20.58 -37.52
CA LEU A 196 -25.31 -19.96 -38.22
C LEU A 196 -25.16 -20.48 -39.65
N LEU A 197 -25.21 -21.81 -39.85
CA LEU A 197 -25.13 -22.42 -41.17
C LEU A 197 -26.28 -22.01 -42.08
N LYS A 198 -27.50 -21.94 -41.52
CA LYS A 198 -28.69 -21.50 -42.25
C LYS A 198 -28.54 -20.06 -42.72
N ASP A 199 -28.05 -19.18 -41.86
CA ASP A 199 -27.84 -17.76 -42.17
C ASP A 199 -26.72 -17.55 -43.20
N LEU A 200 -25.61 -18.28 -43.08
CA LEU A 200 -24.53 -18.27 -44.07
C LEU A 200 -25.02 -18.74 -45.45
N LYS A 201 -25.77 -19.85 -45.50
CA LYS A 201 -26.34 -20.38 -46.76
C LYS A 201 -27.37 -19.40 -47.36
N TYR A 202 -28.18 -18.75 -46.53
CA TYR A 202 -29.11 -17.73 -46.98
C TYR A 202 -28.40 -16.51 -47.59
N ASN A 203 -27.33 -16.02 -46.94
CA ASN A 203 -26.52 -14.93 -47.46
C ASN A 203 -25.84 -15.30 -48.78
N TRP A 204 -25.33 -16.54 -48.89
CA TRP A 204 -24.77 -17.04 -50.16
C TRP A 204 -25.83 -17.06 -51.27
N GLN A 205 -27.05 -17.56 -50.99
CA GLN A 205 -28.14 -17.54 -51.98
C GLN A 205 -28.49 -16.12 -52.44
N LEU A 206 -28.55 -15.17 -51.51
CA LEU A 206 -28.85 -13.77 -51.79
C LEU A 206 -27.77 -13.12 -52.67
N MET A 207 -26.50 -13.34 -52.33
CA MET A 207 -25.36 -12.84 -53.12
C MET A 207 -25.26 -13.52 -54.48
N GLN A 208 -25.51 -14.82 -54.56
CA GLN A 208 -25.52 -15.56 -55.81
C GLN A 208 -26.62 -15.05 -56.74
N LYS A 209 -27.82 -14.77 -56.22
CA LYS A 209 -28.89 -14.14 -57.00
C LYS A 209 -28.47 -12.78 -57.56
N ALA A 210 -27.82 -11.94 -56.76
CA ALA A 210 -27.32 -10.63 -57.20
C ALA A 210 -26.21 -10.77 -58.25
N PHE A 211 -25.33 -11.76 -58.09
CA PHE A 211 -24.28 -12.07 -59.06
C PHE A 211 -24.87 -12.51 -60.42
N LEU A 212 -25.89 -13.36 -60.42
CA LEU A 212 -26.59 -13.79 -61.65
C LEU A 212 -27.34 -12.65 -62.35
N GLN A 213 -27.72 -11.60 -61.62
CA GLN A 213 -28.35 -10.40 -62.18
C GLN A 213 -27.33 -9.42 -62.79
N LEU A 214 -26.03 -9.71 -62.74
CA LEU A 214 -25.02 -8.88 -63.37
C LEU A 214 -25.15 -8.91 -64.91
N PRO A 215 -24.87 -7.79 -65.60
CA PRO A 215 -24.79 -7.78 -67.06
C PRO A 215 -23.72 -8.78 -67.55
N MET A 216 -24.05 -9.55 -68.60
CA MET A 216 -23.12 -10.51 -69.22
C MET A 216 -21.82 -9.83 -69.71
N LEU A 217 -21.94 -8.61 -70.22
CA LEU A 217 -20.81 -7.83 -70.73
C LEU A 217 -20.16 -6.98 -69.62
N THR A 218 -18.91 -7.29 -69.29
CA THR A 218 -18.08 -6.59 -68.29
C THR A 218 -17.03 -5.70 -68.94
N ASP A 219 -17.44 -4.84 -69.86
CA ASP A 219 -16.49 -4.09 -70.69
C ASP A 219 -15.88 -2.86 -70.00
N THR A 220 -16.53 -2.36 -68.94
CA THR A 220 -16.09 -1.16 -68.22
C THR A 220 -15.41 -1.52 -66.89
N ILE A 221 -14.37 -0.76 -66.52
CA ILE A 221 -13.61 -0.97 -65.26
C ILE A 221 -14.53 -1.12 -64.03
N PRO A 222 -15.58 -0.29 -63.82
CA PRO A 222 -16.47 -0.45 -62.68
C PRO A 222 -17.25 -1.77 -62.69
N LYS A 223 -17.65 -2.27 -63.88
CA LYS A 223 -18.34 -3.56 -64.01
C LYS A 223 -17.40 -4.72 -63.68
N ILE A 224 -16.15 -4.66 -64.11
CA ILE A 224 -15.11 -5.64 -63.78
C ILE A 224 -14.89 -5.68 -62.27
N LEU A 225 -14.65 -4.52 -61.64
CA LEU A 225 -14.42 -4.42 -60.20
C LEU A 225 -15.62 -4.91 -59.36
N LYS A 226 -16.84 -4.60 -59.80
CA LYS A 226 -18.06 -5.06 -59.13
C LYS A 226 -18.20 -6.59 -59.21
N LYS A 227 -17.91 -7.19 -60.37
CA LYS A 227 -17.92 -8.65 -60.56
C LYS A 227 -16.85 -9.33 -59.71
N THR A 228 -15.61 -8.87 -59.78
CA THR A 228 -14.49 -9.47 -59.03
C THR A 228 -14.72 -9.39 -57.52
N LYS A 229 -15.27 -8.28 -57.02
CA LYS A 229 -15.66 -8.15 -55.61
C LYS A 229 -16.71 -9.19 -55.20
N MET A 230 -17.79 -9.34 -55.98
CA MET A 230 -18.81 -10.36 -55.69
C MET A 230 -18.27 -11.79 -55.75
N GLU A 231 -17.36 -12.10 -56.69
CA GLU A 231 -16.71 -13.41 -56.75
C GLU A 231 -15.85 -13.69 -55.52
N GLN A 232 -15.14 -12.68 -55.00
CA GLN A 232 -14.36 -12.80 -53.77
C GLN A 232 -15.26 -13.03 -52.56
N GLU A 233 -16.36 -12.28 -52.43
CA GLU A 233 -17.33 -12.43 -51.35
C GLU A 233 -18.03 -13.80 -51.39
N LEU A 234 -18.39 -14.30 -52.58
CA LEU A 234 -18.94 -15.65 -52.74
C LEU A 234 -17.95 -16.74 -52.33
N ARG A 235 -16.69 -16.64 -52.79
CA ARG A 235 -15.62 -17.57 -52.38
C ARG A 235 -15.37 -17.55 -50.87
N GLN A 236 -15.49 -16.38 -50.25
CA GLN A 236 -15.35 -16.26 -48.80
C GLN A 236 -16.48 -17.00 -48.09
N LEU A 237 -17.74 -16.77 -48.49
CA LEU A 237 -18.89 -17.48 -47.92
C LEU A 237 -18.80 -19.00 -48.12
N GLU A 238 -18.34 -19.47 -49.28
CA GLU A 238 -18.12 -20.90 -49.52
C GLU A 238 -17.09 -21.51 -48.58
N LYS A 239 -15.98 -20.81 -48.34
CA LYS A 239 -14.95 -21.22 -47.38
C LYS A 239 -15.48 -21.23 -45.95
N ASP A 240 -16.23 -20.21 -45.56
CA ASP A 240 -16.78 -20.08 -44.21
C ASP A 240 -17.82 -21.19 -43.93
N ILE A 241 -18.69 -21.49 -44.90
CA ILE A 241 -19.63 -22.61 -44.82
C ILE A 241 -18.87 -23.94 -44.68
N ALA A 242 -17.88 -24.19 -45.53
CA ALA A 242 -17.08 -25.41 -45.47
C ALA A 242 -16.34 -25.56 -44.13
N LEU A 243 -15.84 -24.46 -43.56
CA LEU A 243 -15.18 -24.44 -42.26
C LEU A 243 -16.15 -24.83 -41.14
N VAL A 244 -17.37 -24.30 -41.14
CA VAL A 244 -18.38 -24.64 -40.12
C VAL A 244 -18.93 -26.06 -40.33
N GLU A 245 -19.09 -26.52 -41.57
CA GLU A 245 -19.58 -27.87 -41.87
C GLU A 245 -18.57 -28.96 -41.51
N SER A 246 -17.29 -28.75 -41.82
CA SER A 246 -16.21 -29.70 -41.54
C SER A 246 -15.90 -29.85 -40.05
N ASN A 247 -16.18 -28.82 -39.24
CA ASN A 247 -15.90 -28.82 -37.81
C ASN A 247 -17.20 -28.95 -36.99
N PRO A 248 -17.45 -30.10 -36.35
CA PRO A 248 -18.65 -30.30 -35.50
C PRO A 248 -18.62 -29.48 -34.22
N TYR A 249 -17.44 -29.33 -33.61
CA TYR A 249 -17.24 -28.63 -32.34
C TYR A 249 -16.49 -27.32 -32.58
N ILE A 250 -17.12 -26.20 -32.25
CA ILE A 250 -16.56 -24.86 -32.42
C ILE A 250 -16.54 -24.17 -31.06
N TYR A 251 -15.36 -23.68 -30.67
CA TYR A 251 -15.16 -22.93 -29.44
C TYR A 251 -14.94 -21.45 -29.77
N VAL A 252 -15.68 -20.58 -29.09
CA VAL A 252 -15.63 -19.13 -29.27
C VAL A 252 -15.13 -18.49 -27.98
N TYR A 253 -14.21 -17.55 -28.13
CA TYR A 253 -13.81 -16.64 -27.06
C TYR A 253 -14.68 -15.38 -27.14
N ASP A 254 -15.12 -14.88 -25.98
CA ASP A 254 -15.74 -13.55 -25.89
C ASP A 254 -14.71 -12.43 -26.14
#